data_AF-A0A6I1WVM1-F1
#
_entry.id   AF-A0A6I1WVM1-F1
#
_cell.length_a   1.000
_cell.length_b   1.000
_cell.length_c   1.000
_cell.angle_alpha   90.00
_cell.angle_beta   90.00
_cell.angle_gamma   90.00
#
_symmetry.space_group_name_H-M   'P 1'
#
loop_
_entity.id
_entity.type
_entity.pdbx_description
1 polymer ?
#
loop_
_entity_poly.entity_id
_entity_poly.type
_entity_poly.pdbx_seq_one_letter_code
_entity_poly.pdbx_strand_id
1 'polypeptide(L)'
;INGYLGDRGLSLRQGTIVDATLIHAPSSTKNKDGKRDPEMHQTKKGNQYYFGAKAHIGVDDESGLVHSVVVTAANVADITQVDKLLHGAENVVCADAGYTGVEKREEHAGRHVIWQIAARRSTYKKHGKRSVLYKAIRKIEKAKAQVRS
;
A
#
# COMPACT_ATOMS: atom_id res chain seq x y z
N ILE A 1 11.56 0.35 21.94
CA ILE A 1 10.65 1.32 21.29
C ILE A 1 9.19 0.84 21.30
N ASN A 2 8.92 -0.46 21.52
CA ASN A 2 7.57 -1.08 21.61
C ASN A 2 6.74 -0.78 22.88
N GLY A 3 7.05 0.26 23.67
CA GLY A 3 6.37 0.49 24.96
C GLY A 3 5.06 1.28 24.86
N TYR A 4 4.89 2.14 23.85
CA TYR A 4 3.83 3.15 23.91
C TYR A 4 2.43 2.66 23.51
N LEU A 5 2.34 1.51 22.82
CA LEU A 5 1.07 0.92 22.36
C LEU A 5 0.57 -0.22 23.26
N GLY A 6 1.47 -0.89 24.00
CA GLY A 6 1.10 -1.93 24.96
C GLY A 6 0.34 -1.40 26.18
N ASP A 7 0.69 -0.20 26.66
CA ASP A 7 0.13 0.40 27.88
C ASP A 7 -1.34 0.86 27.79
N ARG A 8 -1.97 0.74 26.61
CA ARG A 8 -3.38 1.10 26.40
C ARG A 8 -4.31 -0.10 26.18
N GLY A 9 -3.87 -1.32 26.48
CA GLY A 9 -4.71 -2.53 26.40
C GLY A 9 -5.11 -2.93 24.98
N LEU A 10 -4.43 -2.40 23.96
CA LEU A 10 -4.59 -2.81 22.57
C LEU A 10 -3.51 -3.86 22.26
N SER A 11 -3.80 -5.12 22.56
CA SER A 11 -3.00 -6.24 22.05
C SER A 11 -3.25 -6.35 20.53
N LEU A 12 -2.54 -5.55 19.75
CA LEU A 12 -2.48 -5.62 18.28
C LEU A 12 -1.55 -6.77 17.92
N ARG A 13 -2.05 -8.00 17.88
CA ARG A 13 -1.20 -9.19 17.70
C ARG A 13 -1.11 -9.74 16.28
N GLN A 14 -1.51 -9.00 15.25
CA GLN A 14 -1.35 -9.37 13.83
C GLN A 14 -1.73 -8.18 12.93
N GLY A 15 -0.81 -7.25 12.68
CA GLY A 15 -1.01 -6.21 11.68
C GLY A 15 -0.15 -6.46 10.44
N THR A 16 -0.67 -6.10 9.27
CA THR A 16 0.08 -6.21 8.01
C THR A 16 0.17 -4.86 7.32
N ILE A 17 1.36 -4.52 6.85
CA ILE A 17 1.61 -3.40 5.96
C ILE A 17 1.63 -3.93 4.53
N VAL A 18 0.82 -3.33 3.65
CA VAL A 18 0.84 -3.64 2.21
C VAL A 18 1.42 -2.47 1.42
N ASP A 19 2.37 -2.77 0.54
CA ASP A 19 2.97 -1.79 -0.35
C ASP A 19 3.30 -2.38 -1.73
N ALA A 20 3.51 -1.52 -2.72
CA ALA A 20 3.89 -1.93 -4.06
C ALA A 20 5.08 -1.11 -4.60
N THR A 21 6.11 -1.81 -5.06
CA THR A 21 7.31 -1.20 -5.65
C THR A 21 7.40 -1.53 -7.15
N LEU A 22 7.71 -0.52 -7.97
CA LEU A 22 7.94 -0.69 -9.41
C LEU A 22 9.30 -1.33 -9.67
N ILE A 23 9.31 -2.33 -10.54
CA ILE A 23 10.51 -2.98 -11.07
C ILE A 23 10.65 -2.55 -12.52
N HIS A 24 11.67 -1.75 -12.80
CA HIS A 24 11.88 -1.19 -14.14
C HIS A 24 12.48 -2.23 -15.08
N ALA A 25 11.86 -2.40 -16.25
CA ALA A 25 12.35 -3.20 -17.34
C ALA A 25 12.71 -2.30 -18.55
N PRO A 26 13.68 -2.70 -19.39
CA PRO A 26 13.94 -1.99 -20.63
C PRO A 26 12.71 -2.07 -21.56
N SER A 27 12.26 -0.92 -22.06
CA SER A 27 11.13 -0.83 -23.02
C SER A 27 11.56 -1.03 -24.49
N SER A 28 12.85 -1.32 -24.70
CA SER A 28 13.47 -1.47 -26.01
C SER A 28 12.99 -2.76 -26.70
N THR A 29 12.67 -2.66 -27.98
CA THR A 29 12.42 -3.81 -28.87
C THR A 29 13.66 -4.25 -29.62
N LYS A 30 14.83 -3.64 -29.35
CA LYS A 30 16.11 -4.00 -29.97
C LYS A 30 16.68 -5.27 -29.33
N ASN A 31 15.95 -6.37 -29.42
CA ASN A 31 16.39 -7.73 -29.10
C ASN A 31 16.19 -8.63 -30.34
N LYS A 32 16.67 -9.86 -30.26
CA LYS A 32 16.61 -10.83 -31.37
C LYS A 32 15.18 -11.06 -31.88
N ASP A 33 14.18 -10.97 -31.00
CA ASP A 33 12.78 -11.23 -31.30
C ASP A 33 12.00 -9.98 -31.74
N GLY A 34 12.61 -8.80 -31.69
CA GLY A 34 11.98 -7.53 -32.09
C GLY A 34 10.79 -7.10 -31.21
N LYS A 35 10.62 -7.71 -30.03
CA LYS A 35 9.41 -7.58 -29.20
C LYS A 35 9.75 -7.14 -27.78
N ARG A 36 8.81 -6.45 -27.14
CA ARG A 36 8.88 -6.21 -25.70
C ARG A 36 8.55 -7.50 -24.95
N ASP A 37 9.04 -7.59 -23.72
CA ASP A 37 8.62 -8.65 -22.79
C ASP A 37 7.08 -8.61 -22.64
N PRO A 38 6.37 -9.71 -22.95
CA PRO A 38 4.91 -9.76 -22.90
C PRO A 38 4.34 -9.68 -21.47
N GLU A 39 5.11 -9.98 -20.44
CA GLU A 39 4.66 -9.89 -19.04
C GLU A 39 4.86 -8.48 -18.45
N MET A 40 5.54 -7.60 -19.19
CA MET A 40 5.84 -6.24 -18.78
C MET A 40 4.93 -5.24 -19.45
N HIS A 41 4.41 -4.29 -18.68
CA HIS A 41 3.54 -3.23 -19.20
C HIS A 41 3.92 -1.86 -18.69
N GLN A 42 3.45 -0.83 -19.38
CA GLN A 42 3.70 0.55 -19.01
C GLN A 42 2.73 1.03 -17.92
N THR A 43 3.22 1.86 -17.01
CA THR A 43 2.42 2.58 -16.04
C THR A 43 2.95 3.99 -15.86
N LYS A 44 2.14 4.88 -15.27
CA LYS A 44 2.51 6.27 -15.00
C LYS A 44 2.54 6.50 -13.50
N LYS A 45 3.70 6.89 -12.96
CA LYS A 45 3.85 7.33 -11.57
C LYS A 45 4.25 8.80 -11.57
N GLY A 46 3.35 9.64 -11.04
CA GLY A 46 3.50 11.10 -11.15
C GLY A 46 3.51 11.54 -12.62
N ASN A 47 4.57 12.23 -13.05
CA ASN A 47 4.76 12.68 -14.44
C ASN A 47 5.63 11.75 -15.28
N GLN A 48 6.11 10.64 -14.72
CA GLN A 48 7.03 9.72 -15.39
C GLN A 48 6.34 8.41 -15.77
N TYR A 49 6.64 7.92 -16.97
CA TYR A 49 6.24 6.61 -17.44
C TYR A 49 7.33 5.57 -17.13
N TYR A 50 6.90 4.39 -16.72
CA TYR A 50 7.74 3.24 -16.41
C TYR A 50 7.24 2.06 -17.23
N PHE A 51 8.14 1.26 -17.78
CA PHE A 51 7.82 -0.04 -18.36
C PHE A 51 8.39 -1.12 -17.45
N GLY A 52 7.61 -2.15 -17.15
CA GLY A 52 8.07 -3.26 -16.33
C GLY A 52 6.98 -3.91 -15.51
N ALA A 53 7.36 -4.28 -14.29
CA ALA A 53 6.54 -4.98 -13.32
C ALA A 53 6.35 -4.15 -12.03
N LYS A 54 5.59 -4.71 -11.11
CA LYS A 54 5.53 -4.30 -9.71
C LYS A 54 5.55 -5.52 -8.80
N ALA A 55 6.26 -5.39 -7.69
CA ALA A 55 6.19 -6.30 -6.57
C ALA A 55 5.25 -5.71 -5.52
N HIS A 56 4.16 -6.41 -5.25
CA HIS A 56 3.24 -6.16 -4.14
C HIS A 56 3.71 -6.99 -2.95
N ILE A 57 3.83 -6.37 -1.78
CA ILE A 57 4.49 -6.97 -0.62
C ILE A 57 3.57 -6.82 0.60
N GLY A 58 3.36 -7.91 1.32
CA GLY A 58 2.81 -7.91 2.68
C GLY A 58 3.93 -8.09 3.70
N VAL A 59 3.99 -7.18 4.66
CA VAL A 59 4.98 -7.13 5.73
C VAL A 59 4.28 -7.19 7.07
N ASP A 60 4.78 -8.02 7.97
CA ASP A 60 4.27 -8.10 9.34
C ASP A 60 4.70 -6.84 10.10
N ASP A 61 3.75 -6.13 10.70
CA ASP A 61 4.00 -4.80 11.27
C ASP A 61 4.84 -4.82 12.55
N GLU A 62 4.87 -5.95 13.27
CA GLU A 62 5.63 -6.13 14.50
C GLU A 62 7.08 -6.54 14.22
N SER A 63 7.28 -7.55 13.38
CA SER A 63 8.61 -8.09 13.06
C SER A 63 9.31 -7.35 11.93
N GLY A 64 8.56 -6.66 11.07
CA GLY A 64 9.08 -6.06 9.83
C GLY A 64 9.45 -7.09 8.76
N LEU A 65 9.08 -8.37 8.95
CA LEU A 65 9.41 -9.43 8.01
C LEU A 65 8.42 -9.47 6.85
N VAL A 66 8.95 -9.61 5.64
CA VAL A 66 8.14 -9.90 4.45
C VAL A 66 7.59 -11.31 4.56
N HIS A 67 6.27 -11.44 4.48
CA HIS A 67 5.59 -12.73 4.52
C HIS A 67 4.93 -13.10 3.19
N SER A 68 4.62 -12.12 2.34
CA SER A 68 4.00 -12.35 1.04
C SER A 68 4.55 -11.41 -0.03
N VAL A 69 4.73 -11.95 -1.23
CA VAL A 69 5.13 -11.19 -2.41
C VAL A 69 4.33 -11.68 -3.62
N VAL A 70 3.75 -10.74 -4.36
CA VAL A 70 3.10 -11.00 -5.65
C VAL A 70 3.75 -10.10 -6.69
N VAL A 71 4.17 -10.65 -7.82
CA VAL A 71 4.70 -9.87 -8.94
C VAL A 71 3.68 -9.82 -10.06
N THR A 72 3.43 -8.63 -10.58
CA THR A 72 2.53 -8.42 -11.72
C THR A 72 3.12 -7.41 -12.68
N ALA A 73 2.55 -7.30 -13.87
CA ALA A 73 2.81 -6.17 -14.76
C ALA A 73 2.56 -4.82 -14.06
N ALA A 74 3.31 -3.78 -14.44
CA ALA A 74 3.29 -2.49 -13.73
C ALA A 74 1.95 -1.72 -13.84
N ASN A 75 1.10 -2.05 -14.81
CA ASN A 75 -0.22 -1.45 -15.00
C ASN A 75 -1.31 -2.03 -14.08
N VAL A 76 -1.07 -3.18 -13.45
CA VAL A 76 -2.03 -3.80 -12.53
C VAL A 76 -2.23 -2.91 -11.32
N ALA A 77 -3.48 -2.68 -10.92
CA ALA A 77 -3.81 -1.81 -9.80
C ALA A 77 -3.49 -2.49 -8.46
N ASP A 78 -2.78 -1.80 -7.56
CA ASP A 78 -2.28 -2.37 -6.29
C ASP A 78 -3.41 -2.92 -5.41
N ILE A 79 -4.51 -2.19 -5.37
CA ILE A 79 -5.73 -2.56 -4.63
C ILE A 79 -6.29 -3.95 -5.00
N THR A 80 -5.99 -4.47 -6.19
CA THR A 80 -6.49 -5.78 -6.65
C THR A 80 -5.67 -6.97 -6.12
N GLN A 81 -4.47 -6.71 -5.57
CA GLN A 81 -3.58 -7.77 -5.11
C GLN A 81 -3.58 -7.94 -3.59
N VAL A 82 -4.25 -7.05 -2.85
CA VAL A 82 -4.25 -7.04 -1.39
C VAL A 82 -4.70 -8.38 -0.79
N ASP A 83 -5.70 -9.03 -1.36
CA ASP A 83 -6.17 -10.33 -0.83
C ASP A 83 -5.08 -11.40 -0.80
N LYS A 84 -4.20 -11.40 -1.79
CA LYS A 84 -3.07 -12.33 -1.89
C LYS A 84 -1.92 -11.98 -0.95
N LEU A 85 -1.95 -10.78 -0.37
CA LEU A 85 -0.94 -10.31 0.56
C LEU A 85 -1.32 -10.52 2.03
N LEU A 86 -2.51 -11.06 2.30
CA LEU A 86 -3.04 -11.27 3.63
C LEU A 86 -3.18 -12.77 3.91
N HIS A 87 -3.02 -13.16 5.16
CA HIS A 87 -3.20 -14.54 5.62
C HIS A 87 -4.59 -14.80 6.20
N GLY A 88 -5.37 -13.74 6.44
CA GLY A 88 -6.72 -13.81 7.00
C GLY A 88 -6.79 -13.72 8.52
N ALA A 89 -5.64 -13.69 9.21
CA ALA A 89 -5.56 -13.52 10.66
C ALA A 89 -5.31 -12.05 11.08
N GLU A 90 -5.11 -11.16 10.11
CA GLU A 90 -4.84 -9.75 10.37
C GLU A 90 -6.01 -9.09 11.09
N ASN A 91 -5.70 -8.25 12.07
CA ASN A 91 -6.68 -7.37 12.72
C ASN A 91 -6.59 -5.94 12.17
N VAL A 92 -5.43 -5.57 11.61
CA VAL A 92 -5.17 -4.25 11.02
C VAL A 92 -4.41 -4.42 9.72
N VAL A 93 -4.82 -3.69 8.69
CA VAL A 93 -4.07 -3.59 7.43
C VAL A 93 -3.74 -2.13 7.14
N CYS A 94 -2.45 -1.84 7.06
CA CYS A 94 -1.89 -0.52 6.82
C CYS A 94 -1.47 -0.38 5.36
N ALA A 95 -1.94 0.66 4.68
CA ALA A 95 -1.62 0.86 3.26
C ALA A 95 -1.53 2.34 2.88
N ASP A 96 -0.93 2.61 1.72
CA ASP A 96 -0.84 3.95 1.16
C ASP A 96 -2.15 4.41 0.49
N ALA A 97 -2.16 5.64 -0.02
CA ALA A 97 -3.36 6.22 -0.61
C ALA A 97 -3.75 5.63 -1.99
N GLY A 98 -2.88 4.79 -2.57
CA GLY A 98 -3.16 3.98 -3.76
C GLY A 98 -4.19 2.88 -3.49
N TYR A 99 -4.33 2.45 -2.24
CA TYR A 99 -5.26 1.41 -1.79
C TYR A 99 -6.61 1.97 -1.31
N THR A 100 -6.95 3.23 -1.64
CA THR A 100 -8.23 3.83 -1.27
C THR A 100 -9.39 3.03 -1.84
N GLY A 101 -10.31 2.56 -0.98
CA GLY A 101 -11.50 1.80 -1.37
C GLY A 101 -11.31 0.27 -1.32
N VAL A 102 -10.17 -0.22 -0.82
CA VAL A 102 -9.89 -1.65 -0.68
C VAL A 102 -10.98 -2.34 0.14
N GLU A 103 -11.44 -1.70 1.20
CA GLU A 103 -12.45 -2.21 2.13
C GLU A 103 -13.82 -2.50 1.47
N LYS A 104 -14.05 -1.96 0.27
CA LYS A 104 -15.32 -2.10 -0.47
C LYS A 104 -15.30 -3.21 -1.50
N ARG A 105 -14.15 -3.85 -1.73
CA ARG A 105 -14.04 -4.90 -2.74
C ARG A 105 -14.66 -6.20 -2.25
N GLU A 106 -15.20 -6.99 -3.18
CA GLU A 106 -15.86 -8.26 -2.90
C GLU A 106 -14.92 -9.26 -2.24
N GLU A 107 -13.62 -9.26 -2.60
CA GLU A 107 -12.63 -10.17 -2.00
C GLU A 107 -12.38 -9.88 -0.50
N HIS A 108 -12.90 -8.77 0.02
CA HIS A 108 -12.78 -8.36 1.42
C HIS A 108 -14.13 -8.29 2.13
N ALA A 109 -15.20 -8.70 1.47
CA ALA A 109 -16.52 -8.79 2.08
C ALA A 109 -16.48 -9.75 3.28
N GLY A 110 -16.95 -9.28 4.44
CA GLY A 110 -16.94 -10.07 5.69
C GLY A 110 -15.59 -10.16 6.39
N ARG A 111 -14.52 -9.52 5.88
CA ARG A 111 -13.22 -9.50 6.55
C ARG A 111 -13.26 -8.54 7.75
N HIS A 112 -13.04 -9.07 8.95
CA HIS A 112 -13.04 -8.31 10.20
C HIS A 112 -11.68 -7.63 10.46
N VAL A 113 -11.33 -6.66 9.62
CA VAL A 113 -10.05 -5.94 9.66
C VAL A 113 -10.27 -4.44 9.77
N ILE A 114 -9.41 -3.76 10.55
CA ILE A 114 -9.30 -2.30 10.54
C ILE A 114 -8.39 -1.86 9.39
N TRP A 115 -8.97 -1.19 8.40
CA TRP A 115 -8.23 -0.65 7.27
C TRP A 115 -7.63 0.74 7.61
N GLN A 116 -6.31 0.80 7.75
CA GLN A 116 -5.55 2.04 7.94
C GLN A 116 -4.97 2.54 6.62
N ILE A 117 -5.83 3.07 5.76
CA ILE A 117 -5.44 3.64 4.47
C ILE A 117 -5.03 5.11 4.66
N ALA A 118 -3.89 5.49 4.06
CA ALA A 118 -3.45 6.87 4.06
C ALA A 118 -4.40 7.77 3.25
N ALA A 119 -4.77 8.92 3.81
CA ALA A 119 -5.61 9.88 3.12
C ALA A 119 -4.80 10.68 2.09
N ARG A 120 -5.36 10.86 0.89
CA ARG A 120 -4.74 11.73 -0.13
C ARG A 120 -4.69 13.16 0.37
N ARG A 121 -3.54 13.84 0.22
CA ARG A 121 -3.35 15.22 0.66
C ARG A 121 -4.42 16.20 0.15
N SER A 122 -4.93 15.97 -1.06
CA SER A 122 -6.00 16.78 -1.66
C SER A 122 -7.29 16.78 -0.83
N THR A 123 -7.61 15.68 -0.14
CA THR A 123 -8.88 15.50 0.59
C THR A 123 -9.02 16.44 1.78
N TYR A 124 -7.93 16.68 2.53
CA TYR A 124 -7.97 17.52 3.74
C TYR A 124 -7.37 18.91 3.54
N LYS A 125 -6.67 19.18 2.42
CA LYS A 125 -6.15 20.53 2.10
C LYS A 125 -7.28 21.58 2.01
N LYS A 126 -8.50 21.17 1.67
CA LYS A 126 -9.70 22.03 1.59
C LYS A 126 -10.06 22.72 2.91
N HIS A 127 -9.68 22.15 4.05
CA HIS A 127 -9.99 22.73 5.37
C HIS A 127 -9.11 23.93 5.74
N GLY A 128 -8.09 24.26 4.92
CA GLY A 128 -7.18 25.39 5.15
C GLY A 128 -6.11 25.09 6.21
N LYS A 129 -4.86 25.47 5.94
CA LYS A 129 -3.69 25.10 6.78
C LYS A 129 -3.77 25.57 8.24
N ARG A 130 -4.51 26.65 8.50
CA ARG A 130 -4.67 27.23 9.84
C ARG A 130 -5.73 26.52 10.69
N SER A 131 -6.65 25.79 10.05
CA SER A 131 -7.73 25.09 10.73
C SER A 131 -7.23 24.00 11.68
N VAL A 132 -7.89 23.86 12.82
CA VAL A 132 -7.65 22.80 13.80
C VAL A 132 -7.84 21.43 13.15
N LEU A 133 -8.87 21.28 12.31
CA LEU A 133 -9.17 20.04 11.61
C LEU A 133 -8.03 19.62 10.66
N TYR A 134 -7.48 20.56 9.89
CA TYR A 134 -6.33 20.29 9.02
C TYR A 134 -5.11 19.81 9.83
N LYS A 135 -4.82 20.48 10.97
CA LYS A 135 -3.69 20.13 11.83
C LYS A 135 -3.88 18.75 12.46
N ALA A 136 -5.10 18.42 12.89
CA ALA A 136 -5.43 17.12 13.46
C ALA A 136 -5.27 15.98 12.44
N ILE A 137 -5.89 16.12 11.25
CA ILE A 137 -5.75 15.13 10.17
C ILE A 137 -4.28 14.96 9.79
N ARG A 138 -3.52 16.05 9.66
CA ARG A 138 -2.08 15.97 9.34
C ARG A 138 -1.29 15.19 10.40
N LYS A 139 -1.63 15.32 11.69
CA LYS A 139 -0.98 14.54 12.76
C LYS A 139 -1.30 13.05 12.63
N ILE A 140 -2.57 12.71 12.36
CA ILE A 140 -3.01 11.32 12.13
C ILE A 140 -2.28 10.72 10.93
N GLU A 141 -2.26 11.42 9.80
CA GLU A 141 -1.58 10.93 8.59
C GLU A 141 -0.06 10.81 8.76
N LYS A 142 0.56 11.65 9.61
CA LYS A 142 1.96 11.49 9.99
C LYS A 142 2.17 10.21 10.80
N ALA A 143 1.31 9.92 11.77
CA ALA A 143 1.40 8.70 12.57
C ALA A 143 1.23 7.44 11.70
N LYS A 144 0.24 7.42 10.79
CA LYS A 144 0.06 6.33 9.81
C LYS A 144 1.27 6.13 8.89
N ALA A 145 1.97 7.21 8.54
CA ALA A 145 3.19 7.10 7.74
C ALA A 145 4.34 6.47 8.55
N GLN A 146 4.47 6.82 9.84
CA GLN A 146 5.50 6.26 10.73
C GLN A 146 5.32 4.77 10.99
N VAL A 147 4.08 4.27 11.04
CA VAL A 147 3.80 2.82 11.14
C VAL A 147 4.29 2.06 9.90
N ARG A 148 4.31 2.71 8.73
CA ARG A 148 4.71 2.11 7.45
C ARG A 148 6.18 2.36 7.07
N SER A 149 6.96 3.07 7.91
CA SER A 149 8.34 3.47 7.61
C SER A 149 9.37 2.55 8.25
#